data_AF-A0A5E7YN06-F1
#
_entry.id   AF-A0A5E7YN06-F1
#
_cell.length_a   1.000
_cell.length_b   1.000
_cell.length_c   1.000
_cell.angle_alpha   90.00
_cell.angle_beta   90.00
_cell.angle_gamma   90.00
#
_symmetry.space_group_name_H-M   'P 1'
#
loop_
_entity.id
_entity.type
_entity.pdbx_description
1 polymer ?
#
loop_
_entity_poly.entity_id
_entity_poly.type
_entity_poly.pdbx_seq_one_letter_code
_entity_poly.pdbx_strand_id
1 'polypeptide(L)'
;MKVKTAVFAGLAMAGAALAQPAAAQAYPPVYTLGENDDADLIRCGIRYADAINQANNTLRANRVPMGTEDMAVTQRALALYLNLNISPIVYDDGEDSGSCYGGVTISLQSYSFVDEPVTGTRRFAALTFCQDGFTFTLTRNALRREVERQIEEKVNGCLAEWRASAE
;
A
#
# COMPACT_ATOMS: atom_id res chain seq x y z
N MET A 1 75.32 -23.51 -0.99
CA MET A 1 74.06 -23.06 -0.36
C MET A 1 73.34 -22.14 -1.34
N LYS A 2 72.03 -22.37 -1.54
CA LYS A 2 71.21 -21.79 -2.62
C LYS A 2 70.82 -20.34 -2.31
N VAL A 3 71.07 -19.42 -3.24
CA VAL A 3 70.51 -18.06 -3.26
C VAL A 3 69.06 -18.15 -3.75
N LYS A 4 68.10 -17.63 -2.99
CA LYS A 4 66.70 -17.50 -3.40
C LYS A 4 66.34 -16.02 -3.57
N THR A 5 65.95 -15.69 -4.78
CA THR A 5 65.28 -14.46 -5.22
C THR A 5 63.81 -14.47 -4.78
N ALA A 6 63.26 -13.33 -4.34
CA ALA A 6 61.82 -13.02 -4.39
C ALA A 6 61.65 -11.48 -4.30
N VAL A 7 61.46 -10.81 -5.45
CA VAL A 7 60.18 -10.30 -6.00
C VAL A 7 59.61 -9.11 -5.20
N PHE A 8 59.76 -7.93 -5.80
CA PHE A 8 59.02 -6.70 -5.51
C PHE A 8 57.69 -6.66 -6.29
N ALA A 9 56.80 -5.78 -5.83
CA ALA A 9 55.58 -5.23 -6.48
C ALA A 9 54.29 -6.05 -6.27
N GLY A 10 53.16 -5.46 -5.88
CA GLY A 10 52.84 -4.06 -5.62
C GLY A 10 51.55 -3.97 -4.79
N LEU A 11 51.46 -2.92 -3.97
CA LEU A 11 50.26 -2.56 -3.22
C LEU A 11 49.20 -2.07 -4.22
N ALA A 12 48.17 -2.88 -4.47
CA ALA A 12 46.96 -2.40 -5.10
C ALA A 12 46.18 -1.56 -4.07
N MET A 13 46.16 -0.24 -4.26
CA MET A 13 45.21 0.63 -3.56
C MET A 13 43.81 0.25 -4.02
N ALA A 14 43.10 -0.55 -3.22
CA ALA A 14 41.66 -0.67 -3.33
C ALA A 14 41.06 0.68 -2.95
N GLY A 15 40.75 1.49 -3.95
CA GLY A 15 39.97 2.71 -3.78
C GLY A 15 38.63 2.32 -3.16
N ALA A 16 38.45 2.70 -1.90
CA ALA A 16 37.15 2.66 -1.24
C ALA A 16 36.22 3.57 -2.04
N ALA A 17 35.40 2.98 -2.91
CA ALA A 17 34.22 3.64 -3.42
C ALA A 17 33.37 3.97 -2.20
N LEU A 18 33.43 5.23 -1.76
CA LEU A 18 32.48 5.79 -0.81
C LEU A 18 31.13 5.78 -1.52
N ALA A 19 30.43 4.66 -1.42
CA ALA A 19 29.01 4.60 -1.67
C ALA A 19 28.39 5.62 -0.70
N GLN A 20 28.08 6.81 -1.22
CA GLN A 20 27.25 7.75 -0.49
C GLN A 20 25.98 6.99 -0.13
N PRO A 21 25.55 7.00 1.14
CA PRO A 21 24.28 6.38 1.49
C PRO A 21 23.23 7.08 0.63
N ALA A 22 22.56 6.32 -0.25
CA ALA A 22 21.35 6.78 -0.89
C ALA A 22 20.47 7.30 0.24
N ALA A 23 20.21 8.62 0.25
CA ALA A 23 19.38 9.22 1.28
C ALA A 23 18.04 8.52 1.20
N ALA A 24 17.75 7.66 2.19
CA ALA A 24 16.49 6.93 2.24
C ALA A 24 15.38 7.99 2.24
N GLN A 25 14.69 8.13 1.11
CA GLN A 25 13.65 9.12 0.95
C GLN A 25 12.57 8.81 1.99
N ALA A 26 12.41 9.70 2.96
CA ALA A 26 11.43 9.52 4.01
C ALA A 26 10.04 9.51 3.37
N TYR A 27 9.24 8.50 3.72
CA TYR A 27 7.85 8.43 3.26
C TYR A 27 7.08 9.67 3.72
N PRO A 28 6.30 10.32 2.84
CA PRO A 28 5.35 11.32 3.28
C PRO A 28 4.31 10.68 4.20
N PRO A 29 3.65 11.46 5.08
CA PRO A 29 2.56 10.95 5.90
C PRO A 29 1.45 10.34 5.03
N VAL A 30 0.86 9.23 5.49
CA VAL A 30 -0.25 8.57 4.80
C VAL A 30 -1.50 8.64 5.68
N TYR A 31 -2.59 9.15 5.12
CA TYR A 31 -3.93 9.10 5.71
C TYR A 31 -4.71 7.95 5.05
N THR A 32 -5.16 7.00 5.87
CA THR A 32 -5.99 5.88 5.39
C THR A 32 -7.46 6.25 5.52
N LEU A 33 -8.22 5.98 4.48
CA LEU A 33 -9.65 6.26 4.41
C LEU A 33 -10.36 5.10 3.71
N GLY A 34 -11.66 4.98 3.98
CA GLY A 34 -12.53 4.01 3.34
C GLY A 34 -13.97 4.50 3.40
N GLU A 35 -14.90 3.66 2.97
CA GLU A 35 -16.33 3.97 3.01
C GLU A 35 -16.94 3.63 4.38
N ASN A 36 -18.25 3.82 4.51
CA ASN A 36 -18.99 3.39 5.70
C ASN A 36 -19.36 1.92 5.59
N ASP A 37 -19.55 1.27 6.74
CA ASP A 37 -20.11 -0.09 6.77
C ASP A 37 -21.53 -0.09 6.19
N ASP A 38 -21.80 -1.00 5.27
CA ASP A 38 -23.15 -1.33 4.84
C ASP A 38 -23.66 -2.62 5.50
N ALA A 39 -24.94 -2.96 5.26
CA ALA A 39 -25.56 -4.14 5.85
C ALA A 39 -24.90 -5.46 5.41
N ASP A 40 -24.36 -5.51 4.19
CA ASP A 40 -23.77 -6.71 3.59
C ASP A 40 -22.40 -7.00 4.20
N LEU A 41 -21.55 -5.98 4.33
CA LEU A 41 -20.28 -6.05 5.05
C LEU A 41 -20.47 -6.54 6.49
N ILE A 42 -21.44 -5.94 7.20
CA ILE A 42 -21.78 -6.32 8.57
C ILE A 42 -22.23 -7.77 8.64
N ARG A 43 -23.08 -8.21 7.71
CA ARG A 43 -23.55 -9.61 7.63
C ARG A 43 -22.43 -10.58 7.30
N CYS A 44 -21.41 -10.14 6.57
CA CYS A 44 -20.19 -10.90 6.33
C CYS A 44 -19.17 -10.83 7.48
N GLY A 45 -19.45 -10.07 8.54
CA GLY A 45 -18.55 -9.94 9.69
C GLY A 45 -17.31 -9.10 9.40
N ILE A 46 -17.39 -8.19 8.44
CA ILE A 46 -16.33 -7.26 8.06
C ILE A 46 -16.75 -5.84 8.41
N ARG A 47 -15.76 -5.03 8.81
CA ARG A 47 -15.91 -3.62 9.17
C ARG A 47 -14.80 -2.83 8.48
N TYR A 48 -15.12 -1.67 7.92
CA TYR A 48 -14.12 -0.75 7.38
C TYR A 48 -13.13 -0.30 8.45
N ALA A 49 -13.61 -0.10 9.69
CA ALA A 49 -12.74 0.27 10.81
C ALA A 49 -11.61 -0.76 11.04
N ASP A 50 -11.92 -2.06 10.95
CA ASP A 50 -10.92 -3.13 11.13
C ASP A 50 -9.93 -3.16 9.95
N ALA A 51 -10.42 -2.98 8.72
CA ALA A 51 -9.59 -2.88 7.53
C ALA A 51 -8.63 -1.67 7.57
N ILE A 52 -9.15 -0.50 7.97
CA ILE A 52 -8.36 0.73 8.18
C ILE A 52 -7.31 0.52 9.27
N ASN A 53 -7.68 -0.12 10.38
CA ASN A 53 -6.74 -0.45 11.45
C ASN A 53 -5.62 -1.37 10.98
N GLN A 54 -5.95 -2.39 10.18
CA GLN A 54 -4.95 -3.29 9.61
C GLN A 54 -4.00 -2.55 8.66
N ALA A 55 -4.52 -1.75 7.73
CA ALA A 55 -3.70 -0.93 6.85
C ALA A 55 -2.78 0.03 7.62
N ASN A 56 -3.31 0.71 8.65
CA ASN A 56 -2.53 1.60 9.52
C ASN A 56 -1.43 0.85 10.29
N ASN A 57 -1.69 -0.38 10.74
CA ASN A 57 -0.68 -1.20 11.40
C ASN A 57 0.45 -1.58 10.43
N THR A 58 0.11 -1.95 9.19
CA THR A 58 1.11 -2.25 8.14
C THR A 58 1.93 -1.01 7.77
N LEU A 59 1.30 0.16 7.63
CA LEU A 59 2.00 1.44 7.40
C LEU A 59 3.00 1.75 8.52
N ARG A 60 2.57 1.61 9.79
CA ARG A 60 3.46 1.83 10.95
C ARG A 60 4.59 0.82 11.00
N ALA A 61 4.35 -0.45 10.69
CA ALA A 61 5.38 -1.48 10.62
C ALA A 61 6.46 -1.14 9.57
N ASN A 62 6.06 -0.46 8.49
CA ASN A 62 6.94 0.07 7.46
C ASN A 62 7.55 1.45 7.77
N ARG A 63 7.35 1.96 8.99
CA ARG A 63 7.83 3.29 9.46
C ARG A 63 7.27 4.45 8.63
N VAL A 64 6.08 4.28 8.06
CA VAL A 64 5.37 5.35 7.38
C VAL A 64 4.68 6.23 8.43
N PRO A 65 4.91 7.56 8.44
CA PRO A 65 4.22 8.44 9.36
C PRO A 65 2.72 8.48 9.05
N MET A 66 1.89 8.55 10.10
CA MET A 66 0.44 8.67 9.91
C MET A 66 0.06 10.12 9.64
N GLY A 67 -0.70 10.35 8.57
CA GLY A 67 -1.29 11.64 8.24
C GLY A 67 -2.68 11.84 8.85
N THR A 68 -3.24 13.02 8.64
CA THR A 68 -4.64 13.35 8.95
C THR A 68 -5.40 13.64 7.66
N GLU A 69 -6.74 13.65 7.74
CA GLU A 69 -7.60 14.05 6.63
C GLU A 69 -7.24 15.45 6.11
N ASP A 70 -7.07 16.42 7.01
CA ASP A 70 -6.64 17.78 6.65
C ASP A 70 -5.33 17.77 5.86
N MET A 71 -4.35 16.96 6.26
CA MET A 71 -3.09 16.83 5.52
C MET A 71 -3.31 16.25 4.12
N ALA A 72 -4.17 15.25 3.96
CA ALA A 72 -4.47 14.65 2.65
C ALA A 72 -5.17 15.65 1.72
N VAL A 73 -6.19 16.36 2.23
CA VAL A 73 -6.94 17.38 1.46
C VAL A 73 -6.06 18.58 1.09
N THR A 74 -5.12 18.95 1.97
CA THR A 74 -4.17 20.04 1.73
C THR A 74 -2.87 19.58 1.06
N GLN A 75 -2.85 18.38 0.46
CA GLN A 75 -1.73 17.86 -0.35
C GLN A 75 -0.40 17.68 0.43
N ARG A 76 -0.48 17.57 1.76
CA ARG A 76 0.63 17.34 2.70
C ARG A 76 0.77 15.88 3.15
N ALA A 77 -0.16 15.02 2.73
CA ALA A 77 -0.14 13.58 2.96
C ALA A 77 -0.62 12.84 1.70
N LEU A 78 -0.16 11.61 1.54
CA LEU A 78 -0.78 10.66 0.62
C LEU A 78 -2.09 10.13 1.24
N ALA A 79 -2.99 9.70 0.37
CA ALA A 79 -4.24 9.07 0.72
C ALA A 79 -4.18 7.59 0.33
N LEU A 80 -4.37 6.70 1.32
CA LEU A 80 -4.56 5.27 1.10
C LEU A 80 -6.06 4.96 1.17
N TYR A 81 -6.69 4.82 0.02
CA TYR A 81 -8.12 4.52 -0.09
C TYR A 81 -8.34 3.01 -0.09
N LEU A 82 -9.22 2.54 0.80
CA LEU A 82 -9.72 1.17 0.84
C LEU A 82 -11.15 1.16 0.29
N ASN A 83 -11.42 0.29 -0.68
CA ASN A 83 -12.76 -0.04 -1.13
C ASN A 83 -13.01 -1.53 -0.88
N LEU A 84 -14.00 -1.83 -0.03
CA LEU A 84 -14.49 -3.16 0.29
C LEU A 84 -15.87 -3.30 -0.34
N ASN A 85 -16.01 -4.22 -1.28
CA ASN A 85 -17.29 -4.59 -1.88
C ASN A 85 -17.52 -6.07 -1.60
N ILE A 86 -18.23 -6.39 -0.53
CA ILE A 86 -18.36 -7.74 0.00
C ILE A 86 -19.82 -8.01 0.34
N SER A 87 -20.39 -9.05 -0.25
CA SER A 87 -21.79 -9.43 -0.05
C SER A 87 -21.93 -10.90 0.38
N PRO A 88 -22.95 -11.21 1.19
CA PRO A 88 -23.27 -12.59 1.55
C PRO A 88 -23.76 -13.34 0.31
N ILE A 89 -23.39 -14.61 0.20
CA ILE A 89 -23.99 -15.50 -0.79
C ILE A 89 -25.28 -16.05 -0.19
N VAL A 90 -26.39 -15.79 -0.87
CA VAL A 90 -27.73 -16.25 -0.49
C VAL A 90 -28.23 -17.21 -1.57
N TYR A 91 -28.84 -18.32 -1.17
CA TYR A 91 -29.46 -19.28 -2.08
C TYR A 91 -30.78 -18.73 -2.64
N ASP A 92 -31.31 -19.37 -3.69
CA ASP A 92 -32.54 -18.93 -4.37
C ASP A 92 -33.79 -18.92 -3.47
N ASP A 93 -33.77 -19.70 -2.39
CA ASP A 93 -34.82 -19.74 -1.35
C ASP A 93 -34.66 -18.66 -0.26
N GLY A 94 -33.63 -17.82 -0.37
CA GLY A 94 -33.31 -16.78 0.60
C GLY A 94 -32.46 -17.25 1.78
N GLU A 95 -32.06 -18.54 1.82
CA GLU A 95 -31.21 -19.06 2.88
C GLU A 95 -29.76 -18.56 2.76
N ASP A 96 -29.16 -18.28 3.91
CA ASP A 96 -27.78 -17.83 4.01
C ASP A 96 -26.79 -18.99 3.88
N SER A 97 -25.95 -18.96 2.85
CA SER A 97 -24.96 -20.02 2.61
C SER A 97 -23.80 -20.06 3.62
N GLY A 98 -23.70 -19.10 4.53
CA GLY A 98 -22.56 -18.93 5.43
C GLY A 98 -21.27 -18.49 4.73
N SER A 99 -21.35 -18.17 3.44
CA SER A 99 -20.25 -17.69 2.61
C SER A 99 -20.49 -16.28 2.13
N CYS A 100 -19.41 -15.61 1.74
CA CYS A 100 -19.40 -14.27 1.19
C CYS A 100 -18.52 -14.22 -0.04
N TYR A 101 -18.88 -13.35 -0.98
CA TYR A 101 -18.07 -13.04 -2.14
C TYR A 101 -17.81 -11.55 -2.19
N GLY A 102 -16.78 -11.16 -2.91
CA GLY A 102 -16.46 -9.74 -3.03
C GLY A 102 -15.04 -9.49 -3.46
N GLY A 103 -14.61 -8.26 -3.18
CA GLY A 103 -13.24 -7.86 -3.35
C GLY A 103 -12.85 -6.71 -2.45
N VAL A 104 -11.54 -6.56 -2.30
CA VAL A 104 -10.90 -5.42 -1.66
C VAL A 104 -10.00 -4.77 -2.68
N THR A 105 -10.13 -3.46 -2.84
CA THR A 105 -9.22 -2.64 -3.65
C THR A 105 -8.55 -1.63 -2.74
N ILE A 106 -7.25 -1.44 -2.96
CA ILE A 106 -6.44 -0.43 -2.28
C ILE A 106 -5.87 0.50 -3.34
N SER A 107 -5.97 1.81 -3.13
CA SER A 107 -5.34 2.83 -3.97
C SER A 107 -4.49 3.74 -3.11
N LEU A 108 -3.21 3.90 -3.47
CA LEU A 108 -2.34 4.91 -2.88
C LEU A 108 -2.25 6.09 -3.84
N GLN A 109 -2.72 7.26 -3.41
CA GLN A 109 -2.85 8.42 -4.26
C GLN A 109 -2.38 9.71 -3.57
N SER A 110 -2.00 10.70 -4.37
CA SER A 110 -1.84 12.10 -3.95
C SER A 110 -2.89 12.94 -4.67
N TYR A 111 -3.37 14.00 -4.02
CA TYR A 111 -4.23 14.96 -4.68
C TYR A 111 -3.40 16.18 -5.07
N SER A 112 -3.54 16.62 -6.32
CA SER A 112 -2.84 17.80 -6.82
C SER A 112 -3.66 18.53 -7.86
N PHE A 113 -3.29 19.78 -8.10
CA PHE A 113 -3.79 20.50 -9.26
C PHE A 113 -2.86 20.27 -10.44
N VAL A 114 -3.40 19.69 -11.51
CA VAL A 114 -2.69 19.44 -12.77
C VAL A 114 -3.33 20.23 -13.90
N ASP A 115 -2.52 20.63 -14.88
CA ASP A 115 -3.05 21.27 -16.08
C ASP A 115 -3.58 20.21 -17.03
N GLU A 116 -4.85 20.32 -17.43
CA GLU A 116 -5.44 19.43 -18.43
C GLU A 116 -4.76 19.68 -19.78
N PRO A 117 -4.14 18.68 -20.42
CA PRO A 117 -3.32 18.88 -21.61
C PRO A 117 -4.12 19.36 -22.84
N VAL A 118 -5.44 19.15 -22.84
CA VAL A 118 -6.31 19.54 -23.96
C VAL A 118 -6.82 20.98 -23.82
N THR A 119 -7.20 21.41 -22.62
CA THR A 119 -7.84 22.72 -22.42
C THR A 119 -6.92 23.75 -21.77
N GLY A 120 -5.78 23.32 -21.20
CA GLY A 120 -4.93 24.14 -20.34
C GLY A 120 -5.57 24.53 -19.01
N THR A 121 -6.76 23.99 -18.69
CA THR A 121 -7.45 24.33 -17.45
C THR A 121 -6.84 23.55 -16.29
N ARG A 122 -6.54 24.26 -15.21
CA ARG A 122 -6.07 23.66 -13.97
C ARG A 122 -7.20 22.88 -13.29
N ARG A 123 -7.06 21.57 -13.15
CA ARG A 123 -8.04 20.67 -12.52
C ARG A 123 -7.44 20.01 -11.28
N PHE A 124 -8.28 19.82 -10.28
CA PHE A 124 -7.95 18.97 -9.15
C PHE A 124 -8.04 17.50 -9.59
N ALA A 125 -6.96 16.75 -9.44
CA ALA A 125 -6.85 15.36 -9.85
C ALA A 125 -6.17 14.52 -8.76
N ALA A 126 -6.53 13.24 -8.73
CA ALA A 126 -5.79 12.24 -7.98
C ALA A 126 -4.68 11.66 -8.88
N LEU A 127 -3.45 11.68 -8.39
CA LEU A 127 -2.32 10.96 -8.95
C LEU A 127 -2.22 9.63 -8.21
N THR A 128 -2.58 8.55 -8.89
CA THR A 128 -2.52 7.19 -8.34
C THR A 128 -1.11 6.62 -8.54
N PHE A 129 -0.44 6.27 -7.46
CA PHE A 129 0.88 5.63 -7.48
C PHE A 129 0.78 4.11 -7.54
N CYS A 130 -0.26 3.55 -6.93
CA CYS A 130 -0.55 2.12 -6.91
C CYS A 130 -2.05 1.93 -6.81
N GLN A 131 -2.58 0.95 -7.55
CA GLN A 131 -3.92 0.44 -7.36
C GLN A 131 -3.86 -1.08 -7.51
N ASP A 132 -4.15 -1.80 -6.43
CA ASP A 132 -4.15 -3.26 -6.43
C ASP A 132 -5.40 -3.76 -5.69
N GLY A 133 -5.81 -5.00 -5.96
CA GLY A 133 -6.97 -5.58 -5.34
C GLY A 133 -6.98 -7.10 -5.41
N PHE A 134 -7.91 -7.69 -4.68
CA PHE A 134 -8.17 -9.11 -4.74
C PHE A 134 -9.67 -9.37 -4.70
N THR A 135 -10.10 -10.44 -5.36
CA THR A 135 -11.48 -10.93 -5.32
C THR A 135 -11.50 -12.32 -4.72
N PHE A 136 -12.62 -12.69 -4.11
CA PHE A 136 -12.71 -13.94 -3.37
C PHE A 136 -14.14 -14.47 -3.27
N THR A 137 -14.22 -15.74 -2.89
CA THR A 137 -15.42 -16.39 -2.37
C THR A 137 -15.00 -17.26 -1.20
N LEU A 138 -15.42 -16.91 0.01
CA LEU A 138 -14.92 -17.50 1.25
C LEU A 138 -16.05 -17.74 2.24
N THR A 139 -15.87 -18.73 3.12
CA THR A 139 -16.72 -18.86 4.30
C THR A 139 -16.49 -17.70 5.26
N ARG A 140 -17.51 -17.27 5.99
CA ARG A 140 -17.39 -16.18 6.98
C ARG A 140 -16.26 -16.38 7.99
N ASN A 141 -16.02 -17.64 8.39
CA ASN A 141 -14.98 -17.99 9.37
C ASN A 141 -13.54 -17.79 8.86
N ALA A 142 -13.34 -17.83 7.54
CA ALA A 142 -12.05 -17.59 6.90
C ALA A 142 -11.89 -16.15 6.42
N LEU A 143 -13.03 -15.49 6.13
CA LEU A 143 -13.07 -14.19 5.47
C LEU A 143 -12.23 -13.12 6.15
N ARG A 144 -12.47 -12.87 7.44
CA ARG A 144 -11.79 -11.78 8.17
C ARG A 144 -10.27 -11.88 8.10
N ARG A 145 -9.73 -13.07 8.42
CA ARG A 145 -8.27 -13.28 8.41
C ARG A 145 -7.69 -13.11 7.02
N GLU A 146 -8.38 -13.59 5.99
CA GLU A 146 -7.91 -13.46 4.61
C GLU A 146 -7.96 -12.00 4.14
N VAL A 147 -9.01 -11.26 4.47
CA VAL A 147 -9.11 -9.81 4.19
C VAL A 147 -7.97 -9.05 4.88
N GLU A 148 -7.73 -9.29 6.17
CA GLU A 148 -6.65 -8.63 6.91
C GLU A 148 -5.26 -8.95 6.31
N ARG A 149 -5.02 -10.23 5.96
CA ARG A 149 -3.78 -10.69 5.33
C ARG A 149 -3.56 -10.03 3.96
N GLN A 150 -4.60 -9.95 3.15
CA GLN A 150 -4.53 -9.35 1.82
C GLN A 150 -4.34 -7.84 1.91
N ILE A 151 -4.99 -7.15 2.85
CA ILE A 151 -4.73 -5.72 3.08
C ILE A 151 -3.26 -5.48 3.39
N GLU A 152 -2.66 -6.27 4.27
CA GLU A 152 -1.23 -6.17 4.58
C GLU A 152 -0.36 -6.37 3.34
N GLU A 153 -0.59 -7.45 2.59
CA GLU A 153 0.16 -7.77 1.37
C GLU A 153 0.08 -6.64 0.34
N LYS A 154 -1.13 -6.11 0.11
CA LYS A 154 -1.42 -5.08 -0.89
C LYS A 154 -0.87 -3.71 -0.49
N VAL A 155 -0.94 -3.34 0.79
CA VAL A 155 -0.28 -2.14 1.32
C VAL A 155 1.23 -2.23 1.13
N ASN A 156 1.84 -3.37 1.46
CA ASN A 156 3.28 -3.56 1.23
C ASN A 156 3.65 -3.46 -0.26
N GLY A 157 2.83 -4.02 -1.15
CA GLY A 157 2.98 -3.87 -2.60
C GLY A 157 2.97 -2.40 -3.05
N CYS A 158 1.95 -1.64 -2.64
CA CYS A 158 1.86 -0.22 -2.96
C CYS A 158 3.02 0.61 -2.39
N LEU A 159 3.53 0.24 -1.22
CA LEU A 159 4.72 0.90 -0.66
C LEU A 159 6.01 0.54 -1.42
N ALA A 160 6.08 -0.60 -2.09
CA ALA A 160 7.20 -0.92 -2.96
C ALA A 160 7.13 -0.11 -4.26
N GLU A 161 5.95 -0.03 -4.87
CA GLU A 161 5.72 0.74 -6.10
C GLU A 161 5.97 2.24 -5.92
N TRP A 162 5.48 2.83 -4.82
CA TRP A 162 5.72 4.25 -4.55
C TRP A 162 7.22 4.55 -4.42
N ARG A 163 7.99 3.70 -3.73
CA ARG A 163 9.45 3.88 -3.59
C ARG A 163 10.12 3.86 -4.96
N ALA A 164 9.75 2.92 -5.82
CA ALA A 164 10.30 2.82 -7.17
C ALA A 164 9.92 4.01 -8.06
N SER A 165 8.77 4.64 -7.83
CA SER A 165 8.33 5.84 -8.55
C SER A 165 8.97 7.15 -8.06
N ALA A 166 9.60 7.12 -6.88
CA ALA A 166 10.23 8.28 -6.26
C ALA A 166 11.73 8.43 -6.60
N GLU A 167 12.33 7.40 -7.21
CA GLU A 167 13.69 7.36 -7.76
C GLU A 167 13.73 7.89 -9.20
#